data_AF-A0A4R4WCJ1-F1
#
_entry.id   AF-A0A4R4WCJ1-F1
#
_cell.length_a   1.000
_cell.length_b   1.000
_cell.length_c   1.000
_cell.angle_alpha   90.00
_cell.angle_beta   90.00
_cell.angle_gamma   90.00
#
_symmetry.space_group_name_H-M   'P 1'
#
loop_
_entity.id
_entity.type
_entity.pdbx_description
1 polymer ?
#
loop_
_entity_poly.entity_id
_entity_poly.type
_entity_poly.pdbx_seq_one_letter_code
_entity_poly.pdbx_strand_id
1 'polypeptide(L)'
;MNNTYRAQVVTPAEWEAARLRLLAKEQELTRARDALAAQRRRMPWLKVDQEYAFDGPNGAARLLDLFEGRRQLLLYRAFFEPGVDGWPDHACVGCSLMADQVAHLAHLHARDTTLAFASRAPQPAIERMKALMGWAMPWYTITDSFDADFGVTEWYGTNAFIRDGDNVYRTYFINDREHEPMGATSGSLDFTALGRQEDWEGSPDGYPQVPRYSWLKRHDEYGPTGRAAHPTTTESADHAHHD
;
A
#
# COMPACT_ATOMS: atom_id res chain seq x y z
N MET A 1 -24.04 -7.14 36.97
CA MET A 1 -23.50 -6.14 36.04
C MET A 1 -24.34 -6.21 34.77
N ASN A 2 -25.24 -5.26 34.57
CA ASN A 2 -26.12 -5.22 33.38
C ASN A 2 -25.31 -4.71 32.19
N ASN A 3 -25.05 -5.59 31.24
CA ASN A 3 -24.39 -5.24 29.98
C ASN A 3 -25.45 -4.70 29.01
N THR A 4 -25.73 -3.40 29.05
CA THR A 4 -26.74 -2.77 28.18
C THR A 4 -26.12 -2.24 26.90
N TYR A 5 -25.47 -3.10 26.12
CA TYR A 5 -25.23 -2.85 24.69
C TYR A 5 -26.41 -3.41 23.90
N ARG A 6 -27.56 -2.73 23.89
CA ARG A 6 -28.69 -3.11 23.03
C ARG A 6 -28.96 -2.00 22.04
N ALA A 7 -28.42 -2.18 20.82
CA ALA A 7 -28.88 -1.45 19.66
C ALA A 7 -30.41 -1.66 19.48
N GLN A 8 -31.08 -0.70 18.85
CA GLN A 8 -32.50 -0.83 18.53
C GLN A 8 -32.71 -2.02 17.60
N VAL A 9 -33.51 -3.01 18.03
CA VAL A 9 -33.93 -4.15 17.20
C VAL A 9 -35.22 -3.76 16.48
N VAL A 10 -35.22 -3.87 15.15
CA VAL A 10 -36.32 -3.40 14.28
C VAL A 10 -36.75 -4.49 13.31
N THR A 11 -37.86 -4.27 12.60
CA THR A 11 -38.32 -5.16 11.52
C THR A 11 -37.40 -5.08 10.29
N PRO A 12 -37.44 -6.07 9.37
CA PRO A 12 -36.66 -6.02 8.13
C PRO A 12 -36.92 -4.76 7.28
N ALA A 13 -38.18 -4.29 7.23
CA ALA A 13 -38.55 -3.10 6.47
C ALA A 13 -37.94 -1.81 7.06
N GLU A 14 -37.98 -1.67 8.38
CA GLU A 14 -37.36 -0.54 9.09
C GLU A 14 -35.84 -0.57 8.97
N TRP A 15 -35.23 -1.76 9.01
CA TRP A 15 -33.80 -1.94 8.80
C TRP A 15 -33.38 -1.54 7.38
N GLU A 16 -34.10 -1.99 6.35
CA GLU A 16 -33.77 -1.63 4.97
C GLU A 16 -33.92 -0.13 4.71
N ALA A 17 -34.98 0.49 5.25
CA ALA A 17 -35.15 1.94 5.17
C ALA A 17 -34.00 2.70 5.87
N ALA A 18 -33.50 2.19 7.00
CA ALA A 18 -32.34 2.75 7.68
C ALA A 18 -31.04 2.53 6.88
N ARG A 19 -30.83 1.32 6.33
CA ARG A 19 -29.67 0.98 5.49
C ARG A 19 -29.59 1.87 4.27
N LEU A 20 -30.68 2.06 3.52
CA LEU A 20 -30.68 2.89 2.32
C LEU A 20 -30.33 4.36 2.62
N ARG A 21 -30.78 4.89 3.77
CA ARG A 21 -30.38 6.23 4.23
C ARG A 21 -28.89 6.31 4.56
N LEU A 22 -28.32 5.25 5.13
CA LEU A 22 -26.88 5.19 5.42
C LEU A 22 -26.06 5.00 4.14
N LEU A 23 -26.51 4.14 3.23
CA LEU A 23 -25.88 3.85 1.94
C LEU A 23 -25.68 5.12 1.11
N ALA A 24 -26.64 6.05 1.14
CA ALA A 24 -26.46 7.35 0.49
C ALA A 24 -25.24 8.12 1.03
N LYS A 25 -25.04 8.13 2.35
CA LYS A 25 -23.86 8.74 3.00
C LYS A 25 -22.57 7.98 2.70
N GLU A 26 -22.63 6.65 2.64
CA GLU A 26 -21.48 5.80 2.28
C GLU A 26 -21.04 6.03 0.82
N GLN A 27 -22.00 6.25 -0.08
CA GLN A 27 -21.72 6.62 -1.47
C GLN A 27 -21.10 8.02 -1.58
N GLU A 28 -21.58 8.99 -0.80
CA GLU A 28 -20.94 10.32 -0.70
C GLU A 28 -19.49 10.22 -0.23
N LEU A 29 -19.24 9.43 0.83
CA LEU A 29 -17.89 9.20 1.34
C LEU A 29 -17.00 8.49 0.32
N THR A 30 -17.53 7.52 -0.43
CA THR A 30 -16.81 6.84 -1.51
C THR A 30 -16.36 7.84 -2.57
N ARG A 31 -17.27 8.68 -3.09
CA ARG A 31 -16.92 9.72 -4.08
C ARG A 31 -15.90 10.73 -3.53
N ALA A 32 -16.01 11.10 -2.25
CA ALA A 32 -15.05 11.99 -1.61
C ALA A 32 -13.64 11.37 -1.52
N ARG A 33 -13.55 10.07 -1.22
CA ARG A 33 -12.28 9.32 -1.24
C ARG A 33 -11.70 9.23 -2.65
N ASP A 34 -12.54 8.97 -3.66
CA ASP A 34 -12.11 8.92 -5.06
C ASP A 34 -11.53 10.27 -5.52
N ALA A 35 -12.19 11.37 -5.13
CA ALA A 35 -11.70 12.72 -5.40
C ALA A 35 -10.38 13.04 -4.68
N LEU A 36 -10.20 12.58 -3.44
CA LEU A 36 -8.95 12.74 -2.70
C LEU A 36 -7.81 11.93 -3.34
N ALA A 37 -8.06 10.68 -3.73
CA ALA A 37 -7.08 9.86 -4.45
C ALA A 37 -6.69 10.49 -5.79
N ALA A 38 -7.65 11.10 -6.50
CA ALA A 38 -7.39 11.87 -7.71
C ALA A 38 -6.47 13.09 -7.47
N GLN A 39 -6.60 13.76 -6.34
CA GLN A 39 -5.70 14.86 -5.96
C GLN A 39 -4.29 14.33 -5.64
N ARG A 40 -4.17 13.19 -4.93
CA ARG A 40 -2.88 12.55 -4.65
C ARG A 40 -2.12 12.18 -5.92
N ARG A 41 -2.81 11.63 -6.93
CA ARG A 41 -2.19 11.32 -8.24
C ARG A 41 -1.67 12.54 -9.00
N ARG A 42 -2.14 13.75 -8.66
CA ARG A 42 -1.71 15.05 -9.21
C ARG A 42 -0.67 15.76 -8.35
N MET A 43 -0.26 15.18 -7.22
CA MET A 43 0.80 15.77 -6.40
C MET A 43 2.08 15.90 -7.21
N PRO A 44 2.81 17.03 -7.08
CA PRO A 44 4.09 17.21 -7.74
C PRO A 44 5.09 16.16 -7.26
N TRP A 45 5.91 15.68 -8.17
CA TRP A 45 6.94 14.69 -7.89
C TRP A 45 8.23 15.38 -7.50
N LEU A 46 8.78 14.99 -6.35
CA LEU A 46 10.07 15.48 -5.85
C LEU A 46 11.15 14.49 -6.27
N LYS A 47 12.08 14.92 -7.12
CA LYS A 47 13.22 14.08 -7.53
C LYS A 47 14.08 13.74 -6.31
N VAL A 48 14.49 12.48 -6.22
CA VAL A 48 15.45 12.00 -5.23
C VAL A 48 16.83 11.99 -5.88
N ASP A 49 17.65 13.01 -5.59
CA ASP A 49 19.00 13.13 -6.16
C ASP A 49 20.06 12.37 -5.35
N GLN A 50 19.81 12.14 -4.06
CA GLN A 50 20.72 11.39 -3.20
C GLN A 50 20.56 9.88 -3.42
N GLU A 51 21.69 9.18 -3.48
CA GLU A 51 21.70 7.72 -3.46
C GLU A 51 21.57 7.23 -2.01
N TYR A 52 20.57 6.39 -1.76
CA TYR A 52 20.34 5.78 -0.46
C TYR A 52 20.68 4.29 -0.48
N ALA A 53 21.38 3.85 0.55
CA ALA A 53 21.85 2.48 0.73
C ALA A 53 21.04 1.72 1.78
N PHE A 54 20.88 0.43 1.53
CA PHE A 54 20.19 -0.52 2.38
C PHE A 54 20.95 -1.84 2.39
N ASP A 55 20.80 -2.63 3.44
CA ASP A 55 21.05 -4.06 3.35
C ASP A 55 19.72 -4.78 3.09
N GLY A 56 19.70 -5.69 2.13
CA GLY A 56 18.56 -6.51 1.78
C GLY A 56 18.84 -8.01 1.99
N PRO A 57 17.83 -8.87 1.77
CA PRO A 57 17.98 -10.33 1.84
C PRO A 57 19.05 -10.90 0.88
N ASN A 58 19.37 -10.14 -0.18
CA ASN A 58 20.35 -10.51 -1.20
C ASN A 58 21.66 -9.71 -1.09
N GLY A 59 21.91 -9.06 0.06
CA GLY A 59 23.06 -8.17 0.27
C GLY A 59 22.73 -6.69 0.06
N ALA A 60 23.76 -5.88 -0.20
CA ALA A 60 23.60 -4.43 -0.36
C ALA A 60 22.61 -4.08 -1.50
N ALA A 61 21.77 -3.09 -1.25
CA ALA A 61 20.74 -2.59 -2.15
C ALA A 61 20.69 -1.07 -2.13
N ARG A 62 20.19 -0.47 -3.21
CA ARG A 62 19.86 0.96 -3.30
C ARG A 62 18.35 1.16 -3.32
N LEU A 63 17.88 2.38 -3.08
CA LEU A 63 16.45 2.72 -3.16
C LEU A 63 15.79 2.26 -4.48
N LEU A 64 16.51 2.35 -5.60
CA LEU A 64 16.01 1.89 -6.91
C LEU A 64 15.76 0.38 -6.95
N ASP A 65 16.55 -0.41 -6.23
CA ASP A 65 16.47 -1.87 -6.24
C ASP A 65 15.24 -2.36 -5.46
N LEU A 66 14.77 -1.59 -4.46
CA LEU A 66 13.56 -1.87 -3.69
C LEU A 66 12.28 -1.85 -4.55
N PHE A 67 12.32 -1.29 -5.75
CA PHE A 67 11.20 -1.37 -6.68
C PHE A 67 10.98 -2.77 -7.25
N GLU A 68 11.98 -3.66 -7.19
CA GLU A 68 11.93 -5.01 -7.77
C GLU A 68 11.50 -5.01 -9.25
N GLY A 69 11.96 -4.01 -10.01
CA GLY A 69 11.64 -3.84 -11.43
C GLY A 69 10.26 -3.23 -11.72
N ARG A 70 9.46 -2.91 -10.69
CA ARG A 70 8.17 -2.24 -10.84
C ARG A 70 8.30 -0.71 -10.90
N ARG A 71 7.26 -0.03 -11.36
CA ARG A 71 7.27 1.44 -11.49
C ARG A 71 7.04 2.17 -10.18
N GLN A 72 6.34 1.57 -9.23
CA GLN A 72 5.93 2.24 -7.99
C GLN A 72 6.46 1.49 -6.77
N LEU A 73 6.79 2.23 -5.71
CA LEU A 73 7.26 1.70 -4.44
C LEU A 73 6.53 2.41 -3.29
N LEU A 74 5.89 1.63 -2.43
CA LEU A 74 5.46 2.05 -1.10
C LEU A 74 6.51 1.53 -0.11
N LEU A 75 7.22 2.43 0.57
CA LEU A 75 8.26 2.08 1.54
C LEU A 75 7.81 2.51 2.94
N TYR A 76 7.46 1.54 3.76
CA TYR A 76 7.04 1.74 5.14
C TYR A 76 8.23 1.68 6.10
N ARG A 77 8.41 2.73 6.92
CA ARG A 77 9.36 2.69 8.04
C ARG A 77 8.75 1.99 9.24
N ALA A 78 9.23 0.79 9.52
CA ALA A 78 8.84 0.01 10.68
C ALA A 78 9.88 0.16 11.79
N PHE A 79 9.46 0.47 13.01
CA PHE A 79 10.33 0.58 14.18
C PHE A 79 10.64 -0.80 14.74
N PHE A 80 11.82 -1.30 14.40
CA PHE A 80 12.42 -2.53 14.88
C PHE A 80 13.94 -2.32 14.93
N GLU A 81 14.47 -2.07 16.12
CA GLU A 81 15.88 -1.72 16.37
C GLU A 81 16.16 -1.67 17.89
N PRO A 82 17.43 -1.72 18.33
CA PRO A 82 17.77 -1.58 19.75
C PRO A 82 17.18 -0.31 20.37
N GLY A 83 16.53 -0.45 21.52
CA GLY A 83 15.89 0.65 22.25
C GLY A 83 14.42 0.88 21.90
N VAL A 84 13.87 0.17 20.90
CA VAL A 84 12.43 0.12 20.63
C VAL A 84 11.80 -1.07 21.38
N ASP A 85 10.61 -0.85 21.92
CA ASP A 85 9.82 -1.91 22.57
C ASP A 85 9.58 -3.11 21.63
N GLY A 86 9.77 -4.32 22.15
CA GLY A 86 9.72 -5.57 21.39
C GLY A 86 11.07 -6.08 20.88
N TRP A 87 12.11 -5.24 20.80
CA TRP A 87 13.45 -5.71 20.41
C TRP A 87 14.01 -6.76 21.38
N PRO A 88 14.62 -7.88 20.91
CA PRO A 88 14.98 -8.21 19.53
C PRO A 88 14.02 -9.16 18.80
N ASP A 89 12.81 -9.37 19.33
CA ASP A 89 11.90 -10.44 18.89
C ASP A 89 10.71 -9.92 18.07
N HIS A 90 10.28 -8.68 18.32
CA HIS A 90 9.14 -8.05 17.66
C HIS A 90 9.42 -6.59 17.31
N ALA A 91 8.85 -6.11 16.21
CA ALA A 91 8.72 -4.69 15.93
C ALA A 91 7.74 -4.07 16.93
N CYS A 92 7.76 -2.74 17.07
CA CYS A 92 6.82 -2.06 17.96
C CYS A 92 5.37 -2.44 17.63
N VAL A 93 4.48 -2.36 18.63
CA VAL A 93 3.08 -2.84 18.51
C VAL A 93 2.36 -2.30 17.28
N GLY A 94 2.50 -0.99 16.99
CA GLY A 94 1.86 -0.38 15.82
C GLY A 94 2.43 -0.86 14.48
N CYS A 95 3.75 -1.07 14.40
CA CYS A 95 4.37 -1.60 13.19
C CYS A 95 4.03 -3.08 12.96
N SER A 96 3.91 -3.86 14.03
CA SER A 96 3.45 -5.25 13.97
C SER A 96 2.00 -5.34 13.51
N LEU A 97 1.10 -4.50 14.04
CA LEU A 97 -0.28 -4.38 13.54
C LEU A 97 -0.31 -4.04 12.04
N MET A 98 0.54 -3.10 11.59
CA MET A 98 0.62 -2.75 10.18
C MET A 98 1.09 -3.94 9.32
N ALA A 99 2.11 -4.67 9.75
CA ALA A 99 2.61 -5.83 9.01
C ALA A 99 1.55 -6.95 8.94
N ASP A 100 0.81 -7.19 10.02
CA ASP A 100 -0.23 -8.22 10.09
C ASP A 100 -1.43 -7.95 9.17
N GLN A 101 -1.73 -6.68 8.87
CA GLN A 101 -2.84 -6.31 8.00
C GLN A 101 -2.47 -6.23 6.51
N VAL A 102 -1.20 -6.44 6.13
CA VAL A 102 -0.78 -6.42 4.73
C VAL A 102 -1.49 -7.53 3.95
N ALA A 103 -2.35 -7.14 3.02
CA ALA A 103 -3.00 -8.05 2.08
C ALA A 103 -1.98 -8.72 1.12
N HIS A 104 -2.44 -9.75 0.41
CA HIS A 104 -1.57 -10.50 -0.51
C HIS A 104 -0.95 -9.60 -1.60
N LEU A 105 0.39 -9.59 -1.67
CA LEU A 105 1.17 -8.63 -2.49
C LEU A 105 0.97 -8.78 -4.00
N ALA A 106 0.59 -9.97 -4.49
CA ALA A 106 0.34 -10.21 -5.91
C ALA A 106 -0.61 -9.18 -6.55
N HIS A 107 -1.60 -8.69 -5.81
CA HIS A 107 -2.53 -7.68 -6.32
C HIS A 107 -1.92 -6.28 -6.43
N LEU A 108 -0.95 -5.93 -5.57
CA LEU A 108 -0.16 -4.70 -5.73
C LEU A 108 0.81 -4.83 -6.91
N HIS A 109 1.47 -5.99 -7.02
CA HIS A 109 2.39 -6.29 -8.12
C HIS A 109 1.67 -6.22 -9.48
N ALA A 110 0.41 -6.65 -9.54
CA ALA A 110 -0.44 -6.55 -10.72
C ALA A 110 -0.65 -5.11 -11.21
N ARG A 111 -0.53 -4.14 -10.29
CA ARG A 111 -0.62 -2.70 -10.54
C ARG A 111 0.75 -2.02 -10.45
N ASP A 112 1.80 -2.76 -10.83
CA ASP A 112 3.15 -2.23 -10.98
C ASP A 112 3.67 -1.51 -9.71
N THR A 113 3.29 -2.04 -8.55
CA THR A 113 3.57 -1.47 -7.22
C THR A 113 4.22 -2.51 -6.33
N THR A 114 5.39 -2.18 -5.79
CA THR A 114 6.04 -2.94 -4.70
C THR A 114 5.68 -2.29 -3.37
N LEU A 115 5.35 -3.10 -2.35
CA LEU A 115 5.28 -2.68 -0.95
C LEU A 115 6.45 -3.31 -0.21
N ALA A 116 7.32 -2.48 0.36
CA ALA A 116 8.47 -2.91 1.13
C ALA A 116 8.52 -2.21 2.48
N PHE A 117 9.15 -2.86 3.44
CA PHE A 117 9.37 -2.35 4.78
C PHE A 117 10.84 -2.01 4.97
N ALA A 118 11.15 -1.07 5.86
CA ALA A 118 12.51 -0.74 6.21
C ALA A 118 12.64 -0.44 7.71
N SER A 119 13.74 -0.89 8.31
CA SER A 119 14.06 -0.69 9.73
C SER A 119 15.55 -0.48 9.92
N ARG A 120 16.00 -0.05 11.10
CA ARG A 120 17.45 0.00 11.44
C ARG A 120 17.98 -1.33 12.00
N ALA A 121 17.12 -2.32 12.24
CA ALA A 121 17.55 -3.66 12.63
C ALA A 121 18.46 -4.31 11.56
N PRO A 122 19.51 -5.06 11.96
CA PRO A 122 20.28 -5.89 11.04
C PRO A 122 19.42 -6.95 10.33
N GLN A 123 19.77 -7.28 9.08
CA GLN A 123 19.04 -8.26 8.28
C GLN A 123 18.76 -9.61 8.98
N PRO A 124 19.74 -10.25 9.69
CA PRO A 124 19.46 -11.51 10.39
C PRO A 124 18.38 -11.40 11.49
N ALA A 125 18.17 -10.21 12.06
CA ALA A 125 17.09 -9.97 13.00
C ALA A 125 15.74 -9.81 12.31
N ILE A 126 15.72 -9.08 11.18
CA ILE A 126 14.53 -8.89 10.35
C ILE A 126 14.03 -10.25 9.84
N GLU A 127 14.94 -11.08 9.30
CA GLU A 127 14.60 -12.42 8.79
C GLU A 127 14.01 -13.32 9.87
N ARG A 128 14.63 -13.36 11.05
CA ARG A 128 14.12 -14.09 12.21
C ARG A 128 12.71 -13.66 12.60
N MET A 129 12.49 -12.36 12.77
CA MET A 129 11.19 -11.80 13.16
C MET A 129 10.12 -12.12 12.10
N LYS A 130 10.42 -11.90 10.82
CA LYS A 130 9.50 -12.22 9.74
C LYS A 130 9.14 -13.70 9.70
N ALA A 131 10.11 -14.59 9.90
CA ALA A 131 9.87 -16.03 9.95
C ALA A 131 8.97 -16.42 11.13
N LEU A 132 9.18 -15.80 12.30
CA LEU A 132 8.32 -15.99 13.48
C LEU A 132 6.88 -15.55 13.23
N MET A 133 6.70 -14.40 12.55
CA MET A 133 5.39 -13.78 12.33
C MET A 133 4.68 -14.26 11.07
N GLY A 134 5.35 -15.03 10.21
CA GLY A 134 4.80 -15.49 8.93
C GLY A 134 4.67 -14.38 7.87
N TRP A 135 5.47 -13.32 7.98
CA TRP A 135 5.40 -12.17 7.07
C TRP A 135 6.27 -12.33 5.83
N ALA A 136 5.69 -12.00 4.66
CA ALA A 136 6.33 -12.26 3.37
C ALA A 136 6.88 -11.01 2.66
N MET A 137 6.48 -9.80 3.04
CA MET A 137 6.89 -8.57 2.34
C MET A 137 8.40 -8.33 2.38
N PRO A 138 9.03 -7.82 1.32
CA PRO A 138 10.43 -7.41 1.34
C PRO A 138 10.70 -6.44 2.50
N TRP A 139 11.79 -6.64 3.24
CA TRP A 139 12.13 -5.82 4.40
C TRP A 139 13.63 -5.56 4.44
N TYR A 140 14.00 -4.29 4.48
CA TYR A 140 15.38 -3.82 4.31
C TYR A 140 15.92 -3.17 5.59
N THR A 141 17.24 -3.24 5.77
CA THR A 141 17.95 -2.50 6.80
C THR A 141 18.35 -1.14 6.24
N ILE A 142 17.99 -0.05 6.92
CA ILE A 142 18.43 1.31 6.61
C ILE A 142 19.85 1.48 7.16
N THR A 143 20.80 1.84 6.30
CA THR A 143 22.22 1.97 6.69
C THR A 143 22.70 3.41 6.75
N ASP A 144 21.90 4.38 6.29
CA ASP A 144 22.30 5.78 6.11
C ASP A 144 21.26 6.79 6.65
N SER A 145 21.13 7.99 6.05
CA SER A 145 20.23 9.07 6.47
C SER A 145 18.81 8.98 5.91
N PHE A 146 18.44 7.89 5.21
CA PHE A 146 17.13 7.78 4.55
C PHE A 146 15.94 8.18 5.44
N ASP A 147 15.87 7.66 6.67
CA ASP A 147 14.73 7.96 7.54
C ASP A 147 14.63 9.44 7.93
N ALA A 148 15.75 10.14 8.11
CA ALA A 148 15.80 11.58 8.35
C ALA A 148 15.33 12.39 7.15
N ASP A 149 15.85 12.07 5.97
CA ASP A 149 15.56 12.83 4.75
C ASP A 149 14.10 12.63 4.28
N PHE A 150 13.49 11.49 4.63
CA PHE A 150 12.12 11.17 4.29
C PHE A 150 11.10 11.37 5.42
N GLY A 151 11.51 12.00 6.53
CA GLY A 151 10.62 12.43 7.61
C GLY A 151 10.07 11.28 8.47
N VAL A 152 10.83 10.21 8.61
CA VAL A 152 10.46 8.98 9.33
C VAL A 152 11.52 8.55 10.38
N THR A 153 12.35 9.48 10.87
CA THR A 153 13.30 9.20 11.97
C THR A 153 12.62 8.90 13.29
N GLU A 154 11.67 9.75 13.69
CA GLU A 154 11.02 9.67 15.01
C GLU A 154 9.71 8.91 14.97
N TRP A 155 9.04 8.88 13.81
CA TRP A 155 7.69 8.35 13.66
C TRP A 155 7.60 7.44 12.45
N TYR A 156 6.69 6.47 12.51
CA TYR A 156 6.42 5.60 11.38
C TYR A 156 5.76 6.39 10.25
N GLY A 157 5.87 5.87 9.04
CA GLY A 157 5.19 6.42 7.89
C GLY A 157 5.51 5.64 6.62
N THR A 158 4.66 5.81 5.62
CA THR A 158 4.87 5.26 4.28
C THR A 158 5.20 6.39 3.32
N ASN A 159 6.34 6.25 2.65
CA ASN A 159 6.69 7.08 1.51
C ASN A 159 6.30 6.37 0.22
N ALA A 160 5.61 7.09 -0.68
CA ALA A 160 5.27 6.60 -2.00
C ALA A 160 6.23 7.17 -3.04
N PHE A 161 6.81 6.30 -3.85
CA PHE A 161 7.76 6.64 -4.89
C PHE A 161 7.31 6.11 -6.25
N ILE A 162 7.75 6.80 -7.29
CA ILE A 162 7.67 6.33 -8.68
C ILE A 162 9.06 6.42 -9.32
N ARG A 163 9.35 5.49 -10.24
CA ARG A 163 10.56 5.55 -11.07
C ARG A 163 10.25 5.83 -12.54
N ASP A 164 11.16 6.56 -13.18
CA ASP A 164 11.25 6.71 -14.63
C ASP A 164 12.68 6.43 -15.08
N GLY A 165 12.88 5.30 -15.77
CA GLY A 165 14.20 4.71 -15.93
C GLY A 165 14.84 4.49 -14.57
N ASP A 166 16.04 5.02 -14.37
CA ASP A 166 16.77 4.93 -13.10
C ASP A 166 16.54 6.13 -12.16
N ASN A 167 15.72 7.11 -12.59
CA ASN A 167 15.37 8.24 -11.75
C ASN A 167 14.25 7.84 -10.79
N VAL A 168 14.39 8.22 -9.51
CA VAL A 168 13.38 8.00 -8.47
C VAL A 168 12.79 9.34 -8.05
N TYR A 169 11.47 9.35 -7.84
CA TYR A 169 10.74 10.51 -7.35
C TYR A 169 9.89 10.12 -6.16
N ARG A 170 9.92 10.93 -5.11
CA ARG A 170 8.94 10.89 -4.02
C ARG A 170 7.67 11.59 -4.49
N THR A 171 6.54 10.92 -4.34
CA THR A 171 5.24 11.37 -4.88
C THR A 171 4.24 11.66 -3.78
N TYR A 172 4.36 10.97 -2.64
CA TYR A 172 3.50 11.20 -1.50
C TYR A 172 4.15 10.69 -0.20
N PHE A 173 3.63 11.16 0.93
CA PHE A 173 4.01 10.71 2.26
C PHE A 173 2.76 10.65 3.12
N ILE A 174 2.67 9.61 3.94
CA ILE A 174 1.55 9.41 4.83
C ILE A 174 1.96 8.77 6.15
N ASN A 175 1.39 9.25 7.24
CA ASN A 175 1.59 8.78 8.60
C ASN A 175 0.27 8.91 9.39
N ASP A 176 0.33 8.58 10.68
CA ASP A 176 -0.79 8.72 11.62
C ASP A 176 -2.10 8.06 11.11
N ARG A 177 -3.26 8.63 11.44
CA ARG A 177 -4.58 8.08 11.12
C ARG A 177 -4.83 7.97 9.63
N GLU A 178 -4.24 8.84 8.83
CA GLU A 178 -4.37 8.82 7.38
C GLU A 178 -3.79 7.52 6.79
N HIS A 179 -2.86 6.88 7.50
CA HIS A 179 -2.25 5.60 7.12
C HIS A 179 -3.16 4.38 7.33
N GLU A 180 -4.21 4.47 8.17
CA GLU A 180 -5.11 3.34 8.51
C GLU A 180 -5.63 2.55 7.28
N PRO A 181 -5.99 3.16 6.13
CA PRO A 181 -6.48 2.43 4.95
C PRO A 181 -5.43 1.58 4.23
N MET A 182 -4.13 1.75 4.51
CA MET A 182 -3.02 1.10 3.76
C MET A 182 -3.06 -0.43 3.81
N GLY A 183 -3.59 -1.05 4.89
CA GLY A 183 -3.59 -2.51 5.03
C GLY A 183 -4.28 -3.25 3.87
N ALA A 184 -5.33 -2.63 3.30
CA ALA A 184 -6.03 -3.17 2.14
C ALA A 184 -5.34 -2.78 0.82
N THR A 185 -5.34 -3.69 -0.15
CA THR A 185 -4.78 -3.48 -1.50
C THR A 185 -5.26 -2.17 -2.14
N SER A 186 -6.57 -1.92 -2.16
CA SER A 186 -7.13 -0.72 -2.77
C SER A 186 -6.68 0.56 -2.07
N GLY A 187 -6.62 0.54 -0.73
CA GLY A 187 -6.14 1.66 0.05
C GLY A 187 -4.68 1.96 -0.24
N SER A 188 -3.81 0.95 -0.23
CA SER A 188 -2.41 1.05 -0.63
C SER A 188 -2.25 1.71 -2.01
N LEU A 189 -2.99 1.24 -3.02
CA LEU A 189 -2.92 1.78 -4.38
C LEU A 189 -3.35 3.25 -4.47
N ASP A 190 -4.33 3.69 -3.67
CA ASP A 190 -4.80 5.08 -3.65
C ASP A 190 -3.76 6.09 -3.15
N PHE A 191 -2.65 5.64 -2.57
CA PHE A 191 -1.51 6.47 -2.17
C PHE A 191 -0.37 6.51 -3.20
N THR A 192 -0.46 5.66 -4.23
CA THR A 192 0.55 5.60 -5.30
C THR A 192 0.27 6.60 -6.40
N ALA A 193 1.30 6.99 -7.13
CA ALA A 193 1.18 7.97 -8.21
C ALA A 193 0.26 7.52 -9.33
N LEU A 194 0.25 6.24 -9.72
CA LEU A 194 -0.58 5.68 -10.79
C LEU A 194 -1.93 5.14 -10.31
N GLY A 195 -2.16 5.10 -8.99
CA GLY A 195 -3.43 4.63 -8.42
C GLY A 195 -3.71 3.16 -8.70
N ARG A 196 -5.00 2.83 -8.76
CA ARG A 196 -5.49 1.52 -9.18
C ARG A 196 -5.39 1.32 -10.68
N GLN A 197 -5.06 2.38 -11.43
CA GLN A 197 -4.95 2.46 -12.87
C GLN A 197 -6.23 1.94 -13.58
N GLU A 198 -7.39 2.31 -13.04
CA GLU A 198 -8.71 2.01 -13.61
C GLU A 198 -9.30 3.24 -14.29
N ASP A 199 -10.10 3.05 -15.34
CA ASP A 199 -10.65 4.11 -16.19
C ASP A 199 -11.61 5.09 -15.50
N TRP A 200 -12.28 4.66 -14.42
CA TRP A 200 -13.11 5.54 -13.60
C TRP A 200 -12.30 6.49 -12.69
N GLU A 201 -11.02 6.21 -12.47
CA GLU A 201 -10.17 7.05 -11.64
C GLU A 201 -9.89 8.39 -12.32
N GLY A 202 -10.06 9.49 -11.57
CA GLY A 202 -9.61 10.81 -12.04
C GLY A 202 -8.08 10.88 -12.05
N SER A 203 -7.43 10.42 -13.13
CA SER A 203 -5.97 10.41 -13.30
C SER A 203 -5.50 11.45 -14.32
N PRO A 204 -4.24 11.93 -14.25
CA PRO A 204 -3.63 12.74 -15.31
C PRO A 204 -3.57 12.03 -16.67
N ASP A 205 -3.56 12.82 -17.75
CA ASP A 205 -3.44 12.30 -19.11
C ASP A 205 -2.17 11.47 -19.30
N GLY A 206 -2.28 10.34 -20.00
CA GLY A 206 -1.17 9.44 -20.28
C GLY A 206 -0.86 8.42 -19.17
N TYR A 207 -1.54 8.48 -18.02
CA TYR A 207 -1.43 7.42 -17.02
C TYR A 207 -2.06 6.13 -17.58
N PRO A 208 -1.45 4.96 -17.33
CA PRO A 208 -2.01 3.70 -17.81
C PRO A 208 -3.36 3.48 -17.15
N GLN A 209 -4.40 3.17 -17.92
CA GLN A 209 -5.72 2.83 -17.39
C GLN A 209 -6.28 1.61 -18.11
N VAL A 210 -7.06 0.81 -17.37
CA VAL A 210 -7.80 -0.35 -17.88
C VAL A 210 -9.25 -0.27 -17.41
N PRO A 211 -10.19 -0.97 -18.06
CA PRO A 211 -11.57 -1.02 -17.57
C PRO A 211 -11.64 -1.46 -16.11
N ARG A 212 -12.52 -0.84 -15.33
CA ARG A 212 -12.78 -1.22 -13.93
C ARG A 212 -12.83 -2.74 -13.75
N TYR A 213 -12.09 -3.26 -12.77
CA TYR A 213 -12.02 -4.67 -12.39
C TYR A 213 -11.45 -5.66 -13.42
N SER A 214 -11.18 -5.25 -14.66
CA SER A 214 -10.66 -6.14 -15.72
C SER A 214 -9.29 -6.74 -15.42
N TRP A 215 -8.52 -6.14 -14.51
CA TRP A 215 -7.21 -6.64 -14.11
C TRP A 215 -7.27 -7.69 -13.00
N LEU A 216 -8.41 -7.85 -12.31
CA LEU A 216 -8.54 -8.74 -11.16
C LEU A 216 -8.42 -10.21 -11.58
N LYS A 217 -7.54 -10.92 -10.89
CA LYS A 217 -7.33 -12.37 -10.98
C LYS A 217 -7.06 -12.95 -9.60
N ARG A 218 -7.12 -14.29 -9.46
CA ARG A 218 -6.59 -14.95 -8.26
C ARG A 218 -5.09 -14.66 -8.13
N HIS A 219 -4.56 -14.68 -6.92
CA HIS A 219 -3.20 -14.23 -6.64
C HIS A 219 -2.10 -15.03 -7.38
N ASP A 220 -2.42 -16.25 -7.82
CA ASP A 220 -1.59 -17.20 -8.56
C ASP A 220 -1.77 -17.14 -10.09
N GLU A 221 -2.63 -16.27 -10.61
CA GLU A 221 -3.00 -16.19 -12.05
C GLU A 221 -2.39 -14.98 -12.79
N TYR A 222 -1.60 -14.13 -12.12
CA TYR A 222 -0.96 -12.94 -12.72
C TYR A 222 0.26 -13.25 -13.62
N GLY A 223 0.65 -14.51 -13.74
CA GLY A 223 1.81 -14.94 -14.52
C GLY A 223 3.16 -14.58 -13.87
N PRO A 224 4.29 -14.92 -14.52
CA PRO A 224 5.61 -14.90 -13.89
C PRO A 224 6.13 -13.48 -13.56
N THR A 225 5.66 -12.44 -14.25
CA THR A 225 6.01 -11.05 -13.91
C THR A 225 5.13 -10.47 -12.80
N GLY A 226 4.03 -11.16 -12.47
CA GLY A 226 3.01 -10.68 -11.53
C GLY A 226 2.26 -9.43 -11.99
N ARG A 227 2.46 -8.95 -13.23
CA ARG A 227 1.82 -7.74 -13.77
C ARG A 227 0.53 -8.10 -14.52
N ALA A 228 -0.56 -7.37 -14.27
CA ALA A 228 -1.74 -7.51 -15.11
C ALA A 228 -1.43 -6.97 -16.52
N ALA A 229 -1.79 -7.73 -17.56
CA ALA A 229 -1.64 -7.28 -18.93
C ALA A 229 -2.51 -6.02 -19.13
N HIS A 230 -1.96 -4.98 -19.75
CA HIS A 230 -2.80 -3.90 -20.28
C HIS A 230 -3.50 -4.47 -21.52
N PRO A 231 -4.84 -4.53 -21.57
CA PRO A 231 -5.52 -4.97 -22.77
C PRO A 231 -5.17 -4.00 -23.91
N THR A 232 -4.43 -4.49 -24.90
CA THR A 232 -4.28 -3.82 -26.19
C THR A 232 -5.62 -3.89 -26.91
N THR A 233 -6.42 -2.82 -26.79
CA THR A 233 -7.66 -2.54 -27.54
C THR A 233 -8.76 -3.61 -27.52
N THR A 234 -9.87 -3.23 -26.90
CA THR A 234 -11.25 -3.71 -27.16
C THR A 234 -11.50 -5.20 -27.05
N GLU A 235 -11.37 -5.76 -25.85
CA GLU A 235 -12.30 -6.80 -25.42
C GLU A 235 -13.06 -6.25 -24.21
N SER A 236 -14.37 -6.12 -24.36
CA SER A 236 -15.29 -5.69 -23.32
C SER A 236 -15.23 -6.68 -22.15
N ALA A 237 -14.69 -6.22 -21.02
CA ALA A 237 -14.75 -6.95 -19.76
C ALA A 237 -16.17 -6.84 -19.19
N ASP A 238 -17.10 -7.62 -19.75
CA ASP A 238 -18.47 -7.74 -19.22
C ASP A 238 -18.65 -9.02 -18.39
N HIS A 239 -17.57 -9.76 -18.09
CA HIS A 239 -17.66 -11.05 -17.42
C HIS A 239 -16.70 -11.14 -16.23
N ALA A 240 -17.12 -10.58 -15.09
CA ALA A 240 -16.68 -11.06 -13.77
C ALA A 240 -17.57 -10.53 -12.62
N HIS A 241 -18.89 -10.66 -12.75
CA HIS A 241 -19.80 -10.58 -11.61
C HIS A 241 -20.79 -11.74 -11.70
N HIS A 242 -20.48 -12.83 -11.00
CA HIS A 242 -21.50 -13.80 -10.62
C HIS A 242 -22.06 -13.37 -9.26
N ASP A 243 -23.36 -13.10 -9.28
CA ASP A 243 -24.36 -13.14 -8.19
C ASP A 243 -23.97 -12.61 -6.79
#